data_AF-A0AA35KXT7-F1
#
_entry.id   AF-A0AA35KXT7-F1
#
_cell.length_a   1.000
_cell.length_b   1.000
_cell.length_c   1.000
_cell.angle_alpha   90.00
_cell.angle_beta   90.00
_cell.angle_gamma   90.00
#
_symmetry.space_group_name_H-M   'P 1'
#
loop_
_entity.id
_entity.type
_entity.pdbx_description
1 polymer ?
#
loop_
_entity_poly.entity_id
_entity_poly.type
_entity_poly.pdbx_seq_one_letter_code
_entity_poly.pdbx_strand_id
1 'polypeptide(L)'
;MLLDSIVRIEFIWYWLDEADRWIEYGKKHLEHCAATISSEELEAAYQADHTGVVFFHAGTQLYEVNFQEMVQRNLYYRTRRRVCRWPKLVLFGGGRDNEMGRFESSLPTPLFPSSWDRSALPNVGYKLVEISDSAEEYNEIKELFQKTMEGYVIHRLQRIQNPSLWQVFQWQKEQMKKMNGGDKVDERLLFHGTSKRHLHDICGQNFDWRICGTHGTLYGKGSYFARDASYSHAYCQSDTHIRSMFVAKVLVGDYVQGNPAYLRPPSRSNQSNNFYDSCVDNVLDPSIFVIFEKYQIYPAYIFEYQPVSHCVVM
;
A
#
# COMPACT_ATOMS: atom_id res chain seq x y z
N MET A 1 32.72 4.73 -9.49
CA MET A 1 31.70 4.18 -10.39
C MET A 1 31.15 2.92 -9.73
N LEU A 2 30.08 3.04 -8.94
CA LEU A 2 29.34 1.87 -8.46
C LEU A 2 28.53 1.39 -9.66
N LEU A 3 28.73 0.13 -10.06
CA LEU A 3 27.88 -0.52 -11.04
C LEU A 3 26.43 -0.37 -10.59
N ASP A 4 25.60 0.22 -11.46
CA ASP A 4 24.15 0.24 -11.31
C ASP A 4 23.66 -1.21 -11.23
N SER A 5 23.53 -1.75 -10.02
CA SER A 5 22.82 -2.99 -9.81
C SER A 5 21.39 -2.76 -10.30
N ILE A 6 21.00 -3.49 -11.35
CA ILE A 6 19.64 -3.40 -11.88
C ILE A 6 18.74 -3.99 -10.81
N VAL A 7 17.92 -3.15 -10.19
CA VAL A 7 16.91 -3.59 -9.24
C VAL A 7 15.65 -3.94 -10.02
N ARG A 8 15.24 -5.21 -9.96
CA ARG A 8 13.93 -5.66 -10.44
C ARG A 8 13.00 -5.82 -9.25
N ILE A 9 11.74 -5.42 -9.41
CA ILE A 9 10.68 -5.78 -8.47
C ILE A 9 10.05 -7.09 -8.93
N GLU A 10 10.10 -8.11 -8.07
CA GLU A 10 9.39 -9.37 -8.26
C GLU A 10 8.24 -9.46 -7.26
N PHE A 11 7.14 -10.09 -7.64
CA PHE A 11 6.01 -10.32 -6.73
C PHE A 11 6.04 -11.74 -6.21
N ILE A 12 6.07 -11.86 -4.88
CA ILE A 12 6.03 -13.14 -4.18
C ILE A 12 4.63 -13.32 -3.60
N TRP A 13 4.05 -14.49 -3.81
CA TRP A 13 2.68 -14.81 -3.42
C TRP A 13 2.65 -15.58 -2.11
N TYR A 14 1.69 -15.24 -1.25
CA TYR A 14 1.53 -15.84 0.06
C TYR A 14 0.06 -16.13 0.38
N TRP A 15 -0.16 -17.14 1.22
CA TRP A 15 -1.45 -17.43 1.84
C TRP A 15 -1.35 -17.39 3.38
N LEU A 16 -2.43 -16.99 4.04
CA LEU A 16 -2.49 -16.89 5.50
C LEU A 16 -2.90 -18.25 6.11
N ASP A 17 -2.06 -18.80 6.99
CA ASP A 17 -2.33 -20.07 7.67
C ASP A 17 -3.21 -19.91 8.93
N GLU A 18 -3.43 -21.02 9.63
CA GLU A 18 -4.26 -21.08 10.85
C GLU A 18 -3.62 -20.39 12.07
N ALA A 19 -2.31 -20.15 12.02
CA ALA A 19 -1.54 -19.50 13.07
C ALA A 19 -1.26 -18.02 12.73
N ASP A 20 -2.02 -17.43 11.80
CA ASP A 20 -1.84 -16.07 11.28
C ASP A 20 -0.43 -15.80 10.70
N ARG A 21 0.20 -16.82 10.13
CA ARG A 21 1.48 -16.72 9.42
C ARG A 21 1.26 -16.75 7.92
N TRP A 22 1.99 -15.90 7.21
CA TRP A 22 1.98 -15.87 5.75
C TRP A 22 2.99 -16.86 5.19
N ILE A 23 2.50 -17.80 4.38
CA ILE A 23 3.28 -18.90 3.81
C ILE A 23 3.44 -18.70 2.30
N GLU A 24 4.67 -18.77 1.82
CA GLU A 24 5.00 -18.56 0.40
C GLU A 24 4.57 -19.74 -0.48
N TYR A 25 3.96 -19.47 -1.62
CA TYR A 25 3.62 -20.50 -2.61
C TYR A 25 4.86 -21.10 -3.28
N GLY A 26 4.84 -22.43 -3.46
CA GLY A 26 5.90 -23.20 -4.11
C GLY A 26 7.12 -23.53 -3.24
N LYS A 27 7.22 -22.97 -2.03
CA LYS A 27 8.31 -23.31 -1.10
C LYS A 27 7.95 -24.42 -0.14
N LYS A 28 8.95 -25.22 0.22
CA LYS A 28 8.83 -26.22 1.29
C LYS A 28 8.63 -25.50 2.62
N HIS A 29 7.63 -25.94 3.39
CA HIS A 29 7.39 -25.49 4.75
C HIS A 29 7.41 -26.71 5.67
N LEU A 30 7.78 -26.52 6.94
CA LEU A 30 7.88 -27.62 7.91
C LEU A 30 6.51 -28.20 8.26
N GLU A 31 5.50 -27.34 8.34
CA GLU A 31 4.15 -27.70 8.81
C GLU A 31 3.12 -27.87 7.67
N HIS A 32 3.47 -27.46 6.45
CA HIS A 32 2.52 -27.42 5.32
C HIS A 32 3.09 -28.10 4.08
N CYS A 33 2.24 -28.83 3.35
CA CYS A 33 2.61 -29.37 2.05
C CYS A 33 2.92 -28.24 1.06
N ALA A 34 4.00 -28.38 0.29
CA ALA A 34 4.33 -27.41 -0.75
C ALA A 34 3.25 -27.40 -1.83
N ALA A 35 2.82 -26.21 -2.23
CA ALA A 35 1.97 -26.03 -3.39
C ALA A 35 2.71 -26.48 -4.66
N THR A 36 2.01 -27.14 -5.58
CA THR A 36 2.57 -27.51 -6.89
C THR A 36 2.79 -26.31 -7.80
N ILE A 37 2.23 -25.14 -7.44
CA ILE A 37 2.39 -23.89 -8.16
C ILE A 37 3.34 -22.96 -7.40
N SER A 38 4.22 -22.30 -8.13
CA SER A 38 5.18 -21.32 -7.63
C SER A 38 4.60 -19.90 -7.60
N SER A 39 5.27 -19.02 -6.84
CA SER A 39 4.94 -17.59 -6.86
C SER A 39 5.11 -16.94 -8.24
N GLU A 40 6.07 -17.42 -9.05
CA GLU A 40 6.30 -16.91 -10.42
C GLU A 40 5.13 -17.27 -11.34
N GLU A 41 4.66 -18.52 -11.29
CA GLU A 41 3.51 -18.99 -12.07
C GLU A 41 2.21 -18.29 -11.66
N LEU A 42 2.00 -18.07 -10.36
CA LEU A 42 0.86 -17.30 -9.85
C LEU A 42 0.89 -15.85 -10.31
N GLU A 43 2.05 -15.18 -10.25
CA GLU A 43 2.17 -13.81 -10.74
C GLU A 43 1.93 -13.73 -12.25
N ALA A 44 2.47 -14.67 -13.03
CA ALA A 44 2.23 -14.72 -14.47
C ALA A 44 0.73 -14.90 -14.80
N ALA A 45 0.04 -15.80 -14.09
CA ALA A 45 -1.39 -16.02 -14.27
C ALA A 45 -2.22 -14.80 -13.84
N TYR A 46 -1.86 -14.16 -12.72
CA TYR A 46 -2.52 -12.94 -12.26
C TYR A 46 -2.37 -11.79 -13.25
N GLN A 47 -1.20 -11.62 -13.86
CA GLN A 47 -0.98 -10.58 -14.88
C GLN A 47 -1.74 -10.86 -16.18
N ALA A 48 -1.99 -12.13 -16.50
CA ALA A 48 -2.82 -12.51 -17.65
C ALA A 48 -4.31 -12.23 -17.42
N ASP A 49 -4.83 -12.50 -16.21
CA ASP A 49 -6.21 -12.23 -15.83
C ASP A 49 -6.33 -11.91 -14.33
N HIS A 50 -6.52 -10.63 -14.00
CA HIS A 50 -6.68 -10.17 -12.62
C HIS A 50 -7.98 -10.65 -11.95
N THR A 51 -8.93 -11.18 -12.72
CA THR A 51 -10.20 -11.74 -12.23
C THR A 51 -10.26 -13.27 -12.32
N GLY A 52 -9.17 -13.88 -12.79
CA GLY A 52 -9.08 -15.29 -13.06
C GLY A 52 -9.04 -16.16 -11.80
N VAL A 53 -9.13 -17.47 -12.05
CA VAL A 53 -8.99 -18.51 -11.03
C VAL A 53 -7.94 -19.51 -11.49
N VAL A 54 -7.05 -19.89 -10.59
CA VAL A 54 -5.99 -20.89 -10.84
C VAL A 54 -6.15 -22.05 -9.88
N PHE A 55 -5.97 -23.28 -10.37
CA PHE A 55 -6.06 -24.49 -9.58
C PHE A 55 -4.68 -25.09 -9.33
N PHE A 56 -4.45 -25.62 -8.13
CA PHE A 56 -3.19 -26.26 -7.77
C PHE A 56 -3.41 -27.32 -6.67
N HIS A 57 -2.44 -28.21 -6.51
CA HIS A 57 -2.45 -29.20 -5.43
C HIS A 57 -1.46 -28.83 -4.33
N ALA A 58 -1.79 -29.18 -3.09
CA ALA A 58 -0.80 -29.27 -2.01
C ALA A 58 -1.05 -30.59 -1.26
N GLY A 59 -0.10 -31.52 -1.37
CA GLY A 59 -0.31 -32.90 -0.93
C GLY A 59 -1.45 -33.56 -1.71
N THR A 60 -2.43 -34.12 -1.01
CA THR A 60 -3.61 -34.76 -1.61
C THR A 60 -4.79 -33.82 -1.85
N GLN A 61 -4.66 -32.55 -1.45
CA GLN A 61 -5.75 -31.60 -1.47
C GLN A 61 -5.67 -30.69 -2.71
N LEU A 62 -6.83 -30.47 -3.33
CA LEU A 62 -7.00 -29.57 -4.48
C LEU A 62 -7.54 -28.22 -4.01
N TYR A 63 -6.90 -27.16 -4.48
CA TYR A 63 -7.24 -25.79 -4.13
C TYR A 63 -7.45 -24.94 -5.39
N GLU A 64 -8.22 -23.87 -5.22
CA GLU A 64 -8.30 -22.76 -6.16
C GLU A 64 -7.75 -21.48 -5.51
N VAL A 65 -7.11 -20.62 -6.30
CA VAL A 65 -6.81 -19.23 -5.95
C VAL A 65 -7.67 -18.35 -6.84
N ASN A 66 -8.55 -17.55 -6.25
CA ASN A 66 -9.35 -16.56 -6.95
C ASN A 66 -8.68 -15.19 -6.81
N PHE A 67 -8.27 -14.61 -7.94
CA PHE A 67 -7.52 -13.35 -7.97
C PHE A 67 -8.39 -12.12 -7.71
N GLN A 68 -9.67 -12.18 -8.06
CA GLN A 68 -10.60 -11.08 -7.79
C GLN A 68 -10.86 -10.93 -6.29
N GLU A 69 -11.06 -12.05 -5.61
CA GLU A 69 -11.32 -12.07 -4.16
C GLU A 69 -10.04 -12.06 -3.32
N MET A 70 -8.88 -12.33 -3.93
CA MET A 70 -7.62 -12.55 -3.24
C MET A 70 -7.76 -13.62 -2.14
N VAL A 71 -8.36 -14.75 -2.50
CA VAL A 71 -8.69 -15.87 -1.59
C VAL A 71 -8.32 -17.20 -2.23
N GLN A 72 -7.72 -18.07 -1.43
CA GLN A 72 -7.56 -19.49 -1.70
C GLN A 72 -8.75 -20.25 -1.12
N ARG A 73 -9.30 -21.22 -1.86
CA ARG A 73 -10.31 -22.15 -1.34
C ARG A 73 -9.87 -23.60 -1.50
N ASN A 74 -10.06 -24.39 -0.46
CA ASN A 74 -9.96 -25.84 -0.57
C ASN A 74 -11.25 -26.38 -1.19
N LEU A 75 -11.17 -27.16 -2.27
CA LEU A 75 -12.38 -27.63 -2.96
C LEU A 75 -13.12 -28.75 -2.25
N TYR A 76 -12.46 -29.47 -1.34
CA TYR A 76 -13.05 -30.55 -0.56
C TYR A 76 -13.71 -30.03 0.73
N TYR A 77 -12.93 -29.39 1.60
CA TYR A 77 -13.38 -28.89 2.90
C TYR A 77 -14.04 -27.50 2.83
N ARG A 78 -13.99 -26.83 1.66
CA ARG A 78 -14.52 -25.47 1.45
C ARG A 78 -13.92 -24.41 2.38
N THR A 79 -12.77 -24.71 3.01
CA THR A 79 -12.03 -23.74 3.81
C THR A 79 -11.50 -22.62 2.92
N ARG A 80 -11.56 -21.39 3.42
CA ARG A 80 -11.12 -20.19 2.71
C ARG A 80 -9.94 -19.57 3.46
N ARG A 81 -8.89 -19.21 2.75
CA ARG A 81 -7.70 -18.54 3.29
C ARG A 81 -7.42 -17.29 2.48
N ARG A 82 -6.94 -16.23 3.14
CA ARG A 82 -6.57 -14.98 2.45
C ARG A 82 -5.27 -15.17 1.69
N VAL A 83 -5.17 -14.49 0.56
CA VAL A 83 -4.00 -14.49 -0.31
C VAL A 83 -3.52 -13.05 -0.48
N CYS A 84 -2.22 -12.86 -0.61
CA CYS A 84 -1.62 -11.59 -1.00
C CYS A 84 -0.40 -11.82 -1.87
N ARG A 85 0.02 -10.74 -2.53
CA ARG A 85 1.28 -10.68 -3.26
C ARG A 85 2.07 -9.48 -2.79
N TRP A 86 3.34 -9.66 -2.49
CA TRP A 86 4.21 -8.58 -2.04
C TRP A 86 5.39 -8.37 -2.97
N PRO A 87 5.76 -7.10 -3.21
CA PRO A 87 6.94 -6.81 -3.98
C PRO A 87 8.20 -7.15 -3.17
N LYS A 88 9.18 -7.73 -3.85
CA LYS A 88 10.52 -7.99 -3.36
C LYS A 88 11.52 -7.37 -4.33
N LEU A 89 12.44 -6.57 -3.81
CA LEU A 89 13.53 -6.00 -4.59
C LEU A 89 14.60 -7.07 -4.81
N VAL A 90 14.95 -7.32 -6.07
CA VAL A 90 15.97 -8.27 -6.50
C VAL A 90 17.07 -7.52 -7.27
N LEU A 91 18.32 -7.67 -6.84
CA LEU A 91 19.47 -7.02 -7.44
C LEU A 91 20.10 -7.95 -8.49
N PHE A 92 20.23 -7.47 -9.72
CA PHE A 92 21.02 -8.12 -10.78
C PHE A 92 22.38 -7.45 -10.88
N GLY A 93 23.46 -8.24 -10.71
CA GLY A 93 24.84 -7.79 -10.89
C GLY A 93 25.69 -7.92 -9.62
N GLY A 94 26.22 -9.13 -9.41
CA GLY A 94 27.17 -9.49 -8.35
C GLY A 94 27.21 -11.00 -8.22
N GLY A 95 28.22 -11.65 -8.78
CA GLY A 95 28.23 -13.09 -9.04
C GLY A 95 28.13 -14.01 -7.81
N ARG A 96 27.57 -15.19 -8.12
CA ARG A 96 27.47 -16.44 -7.35
C ARG A 96 26.40 -16.52 -6.27
N ASP A 97 25.51 -17.49 -6.53
CA ASP A 97 24.64 -18.16 -5.58
C ASP A 97 25.34 -18.55 -4.28
N ASN A 98 24.56 -18.59 -3.20
CA ASN A 98 24.93 -18.86 -1.81
C ASN A 98 25.64 -17.74 -1.05
N GLU A 99 24.86 -16.80 -0.52
CA GLU A 99 24.90 -16.40 0.90
C GLU A 99 23.79 -15.36 1.17
N MET A 100 22.61 -15.82 1.60
CA MET A 100 21.49 -14.96 2.06
C MET A 100 21.78 -14.29 3.43
N GLY A 101 23.03 -13.91 3.70
CA GLY A 101 23.49 -13.52 5.04
C GLY A 101 24.27 -12.22 5.14
N ARG A 102 24.67 -11.56 4.04
CA ARG A 102 25.53 -10.36 4.11
C ARG A 102 25.27 -9.36 2.99
N PHE A 103 24.17 -8.62 3.06
CA PHE A 103 24.01 -7.36 2.31
C PHE A 103 23.26 -6.32 3.16
N GLU A 104 23.75 -6.06 4.37
CA GLU A 104 23.41 -4.84 5.13
C GLU A 104 24.28 -3.63 4.73
N SER A 105 25.29 -3.79 3.88
CA SER A 105 26.25 -2.73 3.60
C SER A 105 25.97 -2.04 2.26
N SER A 106 25.03 -1.07 2.26
CA SER A 106 25.05 0.16 1.43
C SER A 106 23.72 0.93 1.34
N LEU A 107 22.77 0.71 2.27
CA LEU A 107 21.66 1.65 2.47
C LEU A 107 22.01 2.61 3.63
N PRO A 108 22.30 3.90 3.38
CA PRO A 108 22.61 4.85 4.43
C PRO A 108 21.30 5.41 5.04
N THR A 109 20.53 4.58 5.73
CA THR A 109 19.37 4.96 6.58
C THR A 109 18.84 3.69 7.27
N PRO A 110 18.29 3.77 8.50
CA PRO A 110 17.65 2.60 9.09
C PRO A 110 16.57 2.07 8.13
N LEU A 111 16.57 0.74 7.89
CA LEU A 111 15.68 0.05 6.95
C LEU A 111 14.19 0.39 7.18
N PHE A 112 13.84 0.76 8.41
CA PHE A 112 12.51 1.16 8.84
C PHE A 112 12.59 2.41 9.73
N PRO A 113 11.51 3.22 9.82
CA PRO A 113 11.46 4.35 10.73
C PRO A 113 11.74 3.94 12.17
N SER A 114 12.45 4.79 12.93
CA SER A 114 12.73 4.55 14.35
C SER A 114 11.47 4.49 15.22
N SER A 115 10.38 5.13 14.77
CA SER A 115 9.08 5.09 15.43
C SER A 115 8.40 3.72 15.34
N TRP A 116 8.82 2.86 14.41
CA TRP A 116 8.21 1.55 14.25
C TRP A 116 8.51 0.63 15.43
N ASP A 117 7.48 -0.07 15.88
CA ASP A 117 7.59 -1.11 16.90
C ASP A 117 8.28 -2.32 16.27
N ARG A 118 9.52 -2.56 16.70
CA ARG A 118 10.36 -3.65 16.20
C ARG A 118 9.81 -5.03 16.56
N SER A 119 9.02 -5.14 17.63
CA SER A 119 8.36 -6.40 18.01
C SER A 119 7.17 -6.74 17.11
N ALA A 120 6.61 -5.73 16.43
CA ALA A 120 5.49 -5.84 15.51
C ALA A 120 5.93 -5.74 14.03
N LEU A 121 7.16 -6.14 13.70
CA LEU A 121 7.64 -6.25 12.32
C LEU A 121 7.46 -7.69 11.84
N PRO A 122 6.42 -7.97 11.03
CA PRO A 122 6.31 -9.29 10.44
C PRO A 122 7.43 -9.47 9.40
N ASN A 123 8.01 -10.67 9.30
CA ASN A 123 8.92 -11.01 8.20
C ASN A 123 8.23 -10.84 6.83
N VAL A 124 6.92 -11.11 6.82
CA VAL A 124 6.05 -11.18 5.66
C VAL A 124 4.66 -10.78 6.16
N GLY A 125 4.06 -9.70 5.66
CA GLY A 125 2.82 -9.19 6.24
C GLY A 125 2.74 -7.70 6.42
N TYR A 126 1.63 -7.32 7.06
CA TYR A 126 1.54 -6.08 7.79
C TYR A 126 1.05 -6.36 9.22
N LYS A 127 1.33 -5.44 10.13
CA LYS A 127 0.73 -5.38 11.46
C LYS A 127 0.13 -4.00 11.68
N LEU A 128 -0.96 -3.96 12.46
CA LEU A 128 -1.55 -2.73 12.95
C LEU A 128 -1.08 -2.52 14.39
N VAL A 129 -0.36 -1.43 14.62
CA VAL A 129 0.15 -1.04 15.95
C VAL A 129 -0.70 0.12 16.44
N GLU A 130 -1.37 -0.07 17.57
CA GLU A 130 -2.18 0.96 18.19
C GLU A 130 -1.30 2.08 18.76
N ILE A 131 -1.64 3.31 18.42
CA ILE A 131 -0.88 4.50 18.82
C ILE A 131 -1.59 5.16 20.00
N SER A 132 -0.82 5.39 21.08
CA SER A 132 -1.30 6.08 22.28
C SER A 132 -1.74 7.51 21.96
N ASP A 133 -2.83 7.96 22.58
CA ASP A 133 -3.37 9.32 22.41
C ASP A 133 -2.42 10.44 22.92
N SER A 134 -1.50 10.08 23.81
CA SER A 134 -0.44 10.93 24.33
C SER A 134 0.80 11.02 23.44
N ALA A 135 0.89 10.20 22.37
CA ALA A 135 2.05 10.19 21.48
C ALA A 135 2.06 11.42 20.54
N GLU A 136 3.25 11.94 20.23
CA GLU A 136 3.41 13.04 19.25
C GLU A 136 2.84 12.68 17.86
N GLU A 137 3.07 11.44 17.43
CA GLU A 137 2.54 10.89 16.17
C GLU A 137 1.00 10.91 16.14
N TYR A 138 0.34 10.70 17.28
CA TYR A 138 -1.12 10.80 17.38
C TYR A 138 -1.59 12.25 17.22
N ASN A 139 -0.92 13.17 17.90
CA ASN A 139 -1.26 14.59 17.86
C ASN A 139 -1.10 15.17 16.46
N GLU A 140 -0.05 14.80 15.71
CA GLU A 140 0.14 15.23 14.31
C GLU A 140 -1.07 14.84 13.43
N ILE A 141 -1.49 13.57 13.48
CA ILE A 141 -2.63 13.08 12.68
C ILE A 141 -3.95 13.72 13.14
N LYS A 142 -4.13 13.88 14.44
CA LYS A 142 -5.29 14.54 15.03
C LYS A 142 -5.41 15.99 14.57
N GLU A 143 -4.34 16.76 14.63
CA GLU A 143 -4.32 18.16 14.20
C GLU A 143 -4.63 18.29 12.71
N LEU A 144 -4.02 17.43 11.87
CA LEU A 144 -4.33 17.39 10.43
C LEU A 144 -5.81 17.10 10.16
N PHE A 145 -6.39 16.13 10.88
CA PHE A 145 -7.79 15.76 10.74
C PHE A 145 -8.73 16.89 11.19
N GLN A 146 -8.45 17.49 12.35
CA GLN A 146 -9.31 18.51 12.97
C GLN A 146 -9.38 19.82 12.19
N LYS A 147 -8.42 20.12 11.31
CA LYS A 147 -8.46 21.30 10.42
C LYS A 147 -9.75 21.41 9.60
N THR A 148 -10.38 20.29 9.27
CA THR A 148 -11.58 20.27 8.41
C THR A 148 -12.72 19.40 8.93
N MET A 149 -12.51 18.70 10.04
CA MET A 149 -13.48 17.79 10.65
C MET A 149 -13.84 18.23 12.06
N GLU A 150 -14.17 19.52 12.21
CA GLU A 150 -14.73 20.05 13.45
C GLU A 150 -16.00 19.27 13.83
N GLY A 151 -16.16 18.97 15.12
CA GLY A 151 -17.28 18.15 15.61
C GLY A 151 -17.10 16.64 15.48
N TYR A 152 -15.92 16.14 15.09
CA TYR A 152 -15.56 14.72 15.15
C TYR A 152 -14.37 14.47 16.07
N VAL A 153 -14.33 13.27 16.65
CA VAL A 153 -13.23 12.79 17.50
C VAL A 153 -12.67 11.48 16.98
N ILE A 154 -11.34 11.38 16.98
CA ILE A 154 -10.63 10.13 16.74
C ILE A 154 -10.76 9.28 17.99
N HIS A 155 -11.29 8.06 17.82
CA HIS A 155 -11.44 7.06 18.87
C HIS A 155 -10.25 6.10 18.91
N ARG A 156 -9.69 5.78 17.73
CA ARG A 156 -8.60 4.82 17.60
C ARG A 156 -7.68 5.22 16.45
N LEU A 157 -6.37 5.22 16.67
CA LEU A 157 -5.36 5.41 15.63
C LEU A 157 -4.44 4.19 15.61
N GLN A 158 -4.24 3.62 14.43
CA GLN A 158 -3.35 2.49 14.23
C GLN A 158 -2.34 2.80 13.13
N ARG A 159 -1.06 2.63 13.43
CA ARG A 159 0.02 2.66 12.44
C ARG A 159 0.09 1.33 11.72
N ILE A 160 0.22 1.39 10.40
CA ILE A 160 0.39 0.23 9.55
C ILE A 160 1.89 0.01 9.37
N GLN A 161 2.37 -1.17 9.76
CA GLN A 161 3.76 -1.58 9.57
C GLN A 161 3.80 -2.70 8.54
N ASN A 162 4.07 -2.35 7.27
CA ASN A 162 4.28 -3.29 6.18
C ASN A 162 5.71 -3.11 5.62
N PRO A 163 6.67 -3.97 6.02
CA PRO A 163 8.07 -3.85 5.59
C PRO A 163 8.26 -3.87 4.07
N SER A 164 7.56 -4.76 3.36
CA SER A 164 7.69 -4.90 1.90
C SER A 164 7.20 -3.67 1.15
N LEU A 165 6.05 -3.11 1.55
CA LEU A 165 5.52 -1.87 0.96
C LEU A 165 6.42 -0.67 1.29
N TRP A 166 6.97 -0.63 2.51
CA TRP A 166 7.88 0.44 2.91
C TRP A 166 9.17 0.44 2.09
N GLN A 167 9.77 -0.73 1.85
CA GLN A 167 10.99 -0.87 1.06
C GLN A 167 10.80 -0.36 -0.38
N VAL A 168 9.71 -0.74 -1.05
CA VAL A 168 9.45 -0.24 -2.40
C VAL A 168 9.10 1.24 -2.44
N PHE A 169 8.42 1.76 -1.41
CA PHE A 169 8.14 3.19 -1.29
C PHE A 169 9.43 4.01 -1.12
N GLN A 170 10.35 3.56 -0.26
CA GLN A 170 11.66 4.22 -0.10
C GLN A 170 12.50 4.10 -1.38
N TRP A 171 12.49 2.93 -2.04
CA TRP A 171 13.16 2.77 -3.32
C TRP A 171 12.62 3.74 -4.38
N GLN A 172 11.29 3.86 -4.50
CA GLN A 172 10.64 4.80 -5.42
C GLN A 172 11.02 6.25 -5.10
N LYS A 173 11.06 6.62 -3.82
CA LYS A 173 11.51 7.94 -3.37
C LYS A 173 12.94 8.25 -3.80
N GLU A 174 13.85 7.29 -3.66
CA GLU A 174 15.23 7.45 -4.11
C GLU A 174 15.34 7.54 -5.64
N GLN A 175 14.50 6.80 -6.40
CA GLN A 175 14.46 6.96 -7.86
C GLN A 175 13.98 8.36 -8.26
N MET A 176 12.88 8.84 -7.68
CA MET A 176 12.35 10.18 -7.95
C MET A 176 13.37 11.26 -7.60
N LYS A 177 14.07 11.12 -6.46
CA LYS A 177 15.15 12.02 -6.05
C LYS A 177 16.28 12.06 -7.09
N LYS A 178 16.74 10.91 -7.57
CA LYS A 178 17.79 10.83 -8.61
C LYS A 178 17.33 11.47 -9.92
N MET A 179 16.09 11.21 -10.33
CA MET A 179 15.51 11.78 -11.55
C MET A 179 15.36 13.30 -11.45
N ASN A 180 15.11 13.84 -10.26
CA ASN A 180 15.00 15.27 -10.00
C ASN A 180 16.34 15.92 -9.59
N GLY A 181 17.47 15.46 -10.16
CA GLY A 181 18.78 16.08 -9.92
C GLY A 181 19.34 15.97 -8.49
N GLY A 182 18.74 15.12 -7.65
CA GLY A 182 19.11 14.94 -6.24
C GLY A 182 18.25 15.73 -5.25
N ASP A 183 17.32 16.55 -5.74
CA ASP A 183 16.45 17.37 -4.90
C ASP A 183 15.46 16.54 -4.08
N LYS A 184 15.06 17.07 -2.92
CA LYS A 184 14.10 16.40 -2.05
C LYS A 184 12.75 16.27 -2.77
N VAL A 185 12.26 15.05 -2.87
CA VAL A 185 10.91 14.75 -3.37
C VAL A 185 9.86 15.31 -2.42
N ASP A 186 8.84 16.00 -2.95
CA ASP A 186 7.67 16.42 -2.19
C ASP A 186 6.89 15.18 -1.73
N GLU A 187 6.90 14.94 -0.42
CA GLU A 187 6.19 13.86 0.28
C GLU A 187 5.16 14.50 1.21
N ARG A 188 3.89 14.09 1.06
CA ARG A 188 2.78 14.61 1.85
C ARG A 188 2.05 13.50 2.59
N LEU A 189 1.49 13.84 3.75
CA LEU A 189 0.47 13.04 4.43
C LEU A 189 -0.89 13.46 3.87
N LEU A 190 -1.61 12.52 3.26
CA LEU A 190 -2.90 12.79 2.63
C LEU A 190 -3.94 11.75 3.06
N PHE A 191 -5.21 12.17 3.07
CA PHE A 191 -6.35 11.36 3.46
C PHE A 191 -6.88 10.53 2.30
N HIS A 192 -7.38 9.34 2.62
CA HIS A 192 -8.12 8.50 1.68
C HIS A 192 -9.31 7.84 2.39
N GLY A 193 -10.52 8.21 1.95
CA GLY A 193 -11.76 7.60 2.41
C GLY A 193 -12.12 6.36 1.60
N THR A 194 -12.43 5.27 2.28
CA THR A 194 -12.91 4.03 1.65
C THR A 194 -13.74 3.21 2.63
N SER A 195 -14.36 2.13 2.14
CA SER A 195 -15.08 1.18 2.98
C SER A 195 -14.10 0.29 3.76
N LYS A 196 -14.45 -0.03 5.02
CA LYS A 196 -13.69 -0.96 5.89
C LYS A 196 -13.40 -2.32 5.22
N ARG A 197 -14.22 -2.75 4.26
CA ARG A 197 -14.01 -3.99 3.50
C ARG A 197 -12.66 -4.04 2.76
N HIS A 198 -12.13 -2.89 2.36
CA HIS A 198 -10.85 -2.79 1.64
C HIS A 198 -9.64 -2.65 2.56
N LEU A 199 -9.83 -2.63 3.89
CA LEU A 199 -8.74 -2.42 4.84
C LEU A 199 -7.61 -3.44 4.65
N HIS A 200 -8.00 -4.70 4.57
CA HIS A 200 -7.11 -5.83 4.42
C HIS A 200 -6.34 -5.81 3.10
N ASP A 201 -6.98 -5.35 2.03
CA ASP A 201 -6.38 -5.24 0.70
C ASP A 201 -5.41 -4.07 0.65
N ILE A 202 -5.77 -2.90 1.18
CA ILE A 202 -4.91 -1.71 1.18
C ILE A 202 -3.67 -1.93 2.06
N CYS A 203 -3.84 -2.40 3.29
CA CYS A 203 -2.71 -2.65 4.19
C CYS A 203 -1.78 -3.75 3.68
N GLY A 204 -2.32 -4.74 2.97
CA GLY A 204 -1.56 -5.83 2.38
C GLY A 204 -0.90 -5.45 1.07
N GLN A 205 -1.67 -4.98 0.10
CA GLN A 205 -1.30 -4.90 -1.31
C GLN A 205 -1.13 -3.47 -1.83
N ASN A 206 -1.31 -2.47 -0.97
CA ASN A 206 -1.35 -1.05 -1.29
C ASN A 206 -2.66 -0.64 -1.99
N PHE A 207 -2.80 0.66 -2.28
CA PHE A 207 -3.97 1.21 -2.98
C PHE A 207 -3.96 0.80 -4.45
N ASP A 208 -5.08 0.25 -4.94
CA ASP A 208 -5.29 -0.07 -6.35
C ASP A 208 -6.61 0.55 -6.82
N TRP A 209 -6.53 1.63 -7.61
CA TRP A 209 -7.68 2.34 -8.13
C TRP A 209 -8.60 1.48 -9.01
N ARG A 210 -8.08 0.37 -9.55
CA ARG A 210 -8.87 -0.59 -10.35
C ARG A 210 -9.82 -1.40 -9.47
N ILE A 211 -9.51 -1.52 -8.18
CA ILE A 211 -10.28 -2.30 -7.19
C ILE A 211 -11.08 -1.35 -6.29
N CYS A 212 -10.51 -0.23 -5.86
CA CYS A 212 -11.13 0.70 -4.91
C CYS A 212 -12.22 1.61 -5.52
N GLY A 213 -12.54 1.45 -6.80
CA GLY A 213 -13.59 2.18 -7.51
C GLY A 213 -13.14 3.55 -8.02
N THR A 214 -13.70 3.95 -9.16
CA THR A 214 -13.42 5.21 -9.85
C THR A 214 -14.51 6.24 -9.55
N HIS A 215 -14.67 6.63 -8.29
CA HIS A 215 -15.59 7.71 -7.97
C HIS A 215 -15.00 9.04 -8.45
N GLY A 216 -15.43 9.51 -9.62
CA GLY A 216 -14.99 10.77 -10.21
C GLY A 216 -13.53 10.75 -10.69
N THR A 217 -13.28 10.20 -11.88
CA THR A 217 -11.95 10.25 -12.53
C THR A 217 -11.64 11.61 -13.17
N LEU A 218 -12.06 12.71 -12.53
CA LEU A 218 -11.99 14.05 -13.12
C LEU A 218 -10.55 14.51 -13.42
N TYR A 219 -9.57 13.99 -12.69
CA TYR A 219 -8.18 14.42 -12.78
C TYR A 219 -7.23 13.28 -13.23
N GLY A 220 -7.79 12.17 -13.70
CA GLY A 220 -7.06 11.01 -14.22
C GLY A 220 -7.53 9.68 -13.64
N LYS A 221 -7.10 8.58 -14.25
CA LYS A 221 -7.36 7.21 -13.82
C LYS A 221 -6.24 6.70 -12.92
N GLY A 222 -6.27 7.15 -11.66
CA GLY A 222 -5.31 6.81 -10.62
C GLY A 222 -5.97 6.77 -9.24
N SER A 223 -5.17 6.56 -8.20
CA SER A 223 -5.60 6.60 -6.81
C SER A 223 -5.69 8.04 -6.32
N TYR A 224 -6.83 8.41 -5.72
CA TYR A 224 -7.12 9.78 -5.27
C TYR A 224 -6.82 9.95 -3.78
N PHE A 225 -6.16 11.04 -3.44
CA PHE A 225 -5.84 11.44 -2.07
C PHE A 225 -6.21 12.90 -1.84
N ALA A 226 -6.77 13.20 -0.68
CA ALA A 226 -7.21 14.54 -0.33
C ALA A 226 -6.30 15.17 0.72
N ARG A 227 -6.03 16.47 0.57
CA ARG A 227 -5.43 17.29 1.62
C ARG A 227 -6.35 17.37 2.84
N ASP A 228 -7.65 17.52 2.58
CA ASP A 228 -8.66 17.78 3.59
C ASP A 228 -9.45 16.50 3.93
N ALA A 229 -9.54 16.16 5.22
CA ALA A 229 -10.25 14.97 5.68
C ALA A 229 -11.75 15.03 5.37
N SER A 230 -12.36 16.22 5.37
CA SER A 230 -13.76 16.42 5.02
C SER A 230 -14.12 15.96 3.61
N TYR A 231 -13.20 16.09 2.66
CA TYR A 231 -13.39 15.55 1.30
C TYR A 231 -13.41 14.01 1.32
N SER A 232 -12.47 13.40 2.04
CA SER A 232 -12.39 11.95 2.19
C SER A 232 -13.57 11.36 2.97
N HIS A 233 -14.17 12.11 3.90
CA HIS A 233 -15.29 11.65 4.73
C HIS A 233 -16.50 11.18 3.90
N ALA A 234 -16.77 11.82 2.76
CA ALA A 234 -17.86 11.45 1.85
C ALA A 234 -17.73 10.02 1.30
N TYR A 235 -16.50 9.48 1.26
CA TYR A 235 -16.20 8.14 0.76
C TYR A 235 -16.04 7.10 1.89
N CYS A 236 -16.04 7.54 3.15
CA CYS A 236 -16.01 6.65 4.31
C CYS A 236 -17.40 6.02 4.55
N GLN A 237 -17.64 4.87 3.93
CA GLN A 237 -18.86 4.09 4.14
C GLN A 237 -18.87 3.44 5.53
N SER A 238 -19.99 3.56 6.25
CA SER A 238 -20.22 2.84 7.50
C SER A 238 -21.72 2.66 7.73
N ASP A 239 -22.10 1.49 8.25
CA ASP A 239 -23.45 1.18 8.71
C ASP A 239 -23.69 1.69 10.15
N THR A 240 -22.68 2.34 10.74
CA THR A 240 -22.68 2.87 12.11
C THR A 240 -22.21 4.33 12.13
N HIS A 241 -22.27 4.97 13.30
CA HIS A 241 -21.69 6.31 13.47
C HIS A 241 -20.15 6.32 13.49
N ILE A 242 -19.50 5.17 13.62
CA ILE A 242 -18.04 5.04 13.60
C ILE A 242 -17.58 4.85 12.16
N ARG A 243 -16.73 5.74 11.68
CA ARG A 243 -16.14 5.69 10.34
C ARG A 243 -14.65 5.45 10.42
N SER A 244 -14.08 4.92 9.34
CA SER A 244 -12.63 4.74 9.21
C SER A 244 -12.09 5.48 8.00
N MET A 245 -10.87 5.98 8.12
CA MET A 245 -10.16 6.68 7.06
C MET A 245 -8.68 6.31 7.11
N PHE A 246 -8.05 6.27 5.94
CA PHE A 246 -6.61 6.10 5.82
C PHE A 246 -5.90 7.45 5.78
N VAL A 247 -4.69 7.47 6.32
CA VAL A 247 -3.67 8.47 6.01
C VAL A 247 -2.51 7.78 5.32
N ALA A 248 -2.15 8.25 4.14
CA ALA A 248 -1.05 7.71 3.36
C ALA A 248 0.10 8.73 3.30
N LYS A 249 1.34 8.22 3.29
CA LYS A 249 2.49 8.96 2.80
C LYS A 249 2.50 8.86 1.28
N VAL A 250 2.52 10.01 0.61
CA VAL A 250 2.40 10.09 -0.84
C VAL A 250 3.55 10.93 -1.40
N LEU A 251 4.32 10.34 -2.32
CA LEU A 251 5.35 11.03 -3.10
C LEU A 251 4.67 11.78 -4.24
N VAL A 252 4.20 12.99 -3.96
CA VAL A 252 3.47 13.80 -4.95
C VAL A 252 4.41 14.36 -6.02
N GLY A 253 5.69 14.56 -5.67
CA GLY A 253 6.71 15.09 -6.58
C GLY A 253 6.25 16.38 -7.25
N ASP A 254 6.66 16.58 -8.50
CA ASP A 254 6.14 17.68 -9.31
C ASP A 254 4.81 17.29 -9.93
N TYR A 255 3.82 18.14 -9.74
CA TYR A 255 2.46 17.91 -10.18
C TYR A 255 2.00 18.90 -11.25
N VAL A 256 0.94 18.51 -11.95
CA VAL A 256 0.28 19.29 -13.00
C VAL A 256 -1.23 19.13 -12.89
N GLN A 257 -2.00 20.05 -13.47
CA GLN A 257 -3.44 19.92 -13.50
C GLN A 257 -3.86 18.63 -14.20
N GLY A 258 -4.75 17.87 -13.57
CA GLY A 258 -5.23 16.60 -14.06
C GLY A 258 -6.24 16.71 -15.20
N ASN A 259 -6.44 15.59 -15.89
CA ASN A 259 -7.41 15.45 -16.97
C ASN A 259 -8.02 14.05 -16.91
N PRO A 260 -9.33 13.88 -17.16
CA PRO A 260 -9.98 12.57 -17.07
C PRO A 260 -9.40 11.50 -18.01
N ALA A 261 -8.80 11.91 -19.12
CA ALA A 261 -8.20 11.01 -20.10
C ALA A 261 -6.84 10.46 -19.66
N TYR A 262 -6.19 11.04 -18.65
CA TYR A 262 -4.85 10.64 -18.24
C TYR A 262 -4.86 9.24 -17.62
N LEU A 263 -4.02 8.37 -18.18
CA LEU A 263 -3.67 7.05 -17.63
C LEU A 263 -2.34 7.08 -16.87
N ARG A 264 -1.59 8.16 -17.02
CA ARG A 264 -0.37 8.52 -16.31
C ARG A 264 -0.18 10.03 -16.40
N PRO A 265 0.69 10.65 -15.57
CA PRO A 265 0.95 12.07 -15.68
C PRO A 265 1.50 12.44 -17.08
N PRO A 266 1.17 13.63 -17.61
CA PRO A 266 1.64 14.05 -18.93
C PRO A 266 3.14 14.37 -18.93
N SER A 267 3.73 14.45 -20.12
CA SER A 267 5.12 14.87 -20.30
C SER A 267 5.29 16.37 -20.04
N ARG A 268 6.44 16.76 -19.51
CA ARG A 268 6.83 18.17 -19.35
C ARG A 268 7.20 18.76 -20.71
N SER A 269 6.71 19.98 -20.99
CA SER A 269 6.76 20.59 -22.33
C SER A 269 8.15 20.77 -22.94
N ASN A 270 9.22 20.70 -22.15
CA ASN A 270 10.56 21.12 -22.56
C ASN A 270 11.62 20.00 -22.57
N GLN A 271 11.26 18.75 -22.27
CA GLN A 271 12.21 17.62 -22.27
C GLN A 271 11.49 16.34 -22.72
N SER A 272 11.86 15.82 -23.89
CA SER A 272 11.43 14.49 -24.31
C SER A 272 11.91 13.49 -23.27
N ASN A 273 10.98 12.70 -22.70
CA ASN A 273 11.21 11.68 -21.68
C ASN A 273 11.18 12.12 -20.20
N ASN A 274 10.74 13.35 -19.88
CA ASN A 274 10.47 13.76 -18.50
C ASN A 274 8.96 13.92 -18.26
N PHE A 275 8.40 13.18 -17.31
CA PHE A 275 6.98 13.22 -16.96
C PHE A 275 6.78 13.99 -15.64
N TYR A 276 5.58 14.50 -15.42
CA TYR A 276 5.19 14.88 -14.05
C TYR A 276 5.06 13.63 -13.18
N ASP A 277 5.08 13.79 -11.87
CA ASP A 277 5.00 12.70 -10.90
C ASP A 277 3.56 12.41 -10.47
N SER A 278 2.70 13.43 -10.49
CA SER A 278 1.28 13.29 -10.13
C SER A 278 0.40 14.33 -10.83
N CYS A 279 -0.92 14.20 -10.65
CA CYS A 279 -1.89 15.18 -11.13
C CYS A 279 -2.67 15.78 -9.96
N VAL A 280 -3.13 17.02 -10.10
CA VAL A 280 -3.90 17.75 -9.09
C VAL A 280 -5.14 18.41 -9.67
N ASP A 281 -6.08 18.80 -8.80
CA ASP A 281 -7.24 19.60 -9.15
C ASP A 281 -6.88 21.06 -9.49
N ASN A 282 -6.00 21.67 -8.68
CA ASN A 282 -5.54 23.05 -8.82
C ASN A 282 -4.04 23.12 -8.53
N VAL A 283 -3.25 23.69 -9.44
CA VAL A 283 -1.78 23.75 -9.30
C VAL A 283 -1.33 24.76 -8.24
N LEU A 284 -2.10 25.81 -8.00
CA LEU A 284 -1.75 26.88 -7.06
C LEU A 284 -2.09 26.50 -5.62
N ASP A 285 -3.24 25.85 -5.40
CA ASP A 285 -3.66 25.33 -4.10
C ASP A 285 -4.29 23.94 -4.26
N PRO A 286 -3.47 22.87 -4.36
CA PRO A 286 -3.98 21.54 -4.60
C PRO A 286 -4.68 20.96 -3.37
N SER A 287 -5.93 20.55 -3.55
CA SER A 287 -6.73 19.86 -2.52
C SER A 287 -6.85 18.36 -2.79
N ILE A 288 -6.65 17.95 -4.04
CA ILE A 288 -6.74 16.56 -4.51
C ILE A 288 -5.47 16.20 -5.28
N PHE A 289 -4.91 15.04 -4.98
CA PHE A 289 -3.78 14.44 -5.69
C PHE A 289 -4.19 13.11 -6.30
N VAL A 290 -3.82 12.89 -7.57
CA VAL A 290 -4.02 11.64 -8.30
C VAL A 290 -2.67 11.01 -8.58
N ILE A 291 -2.51 9.80 -8.05
CA ILE A 291 -1.27 9.02 -8.13
C ILE A 291 -1.50 7.79 -9.01
N PHE A 292 -0.62 7.62 -9.99
CA PHE A 292 -0.75 6.58 -11.01
C PHE A 292 0.17 5.38 -10.73
N GLU A 293 1.32 5.59 -10.09
CA GLU A 293 2.24 4.54 -9.67
C GLU A 293 2.03 4.20 -8.19
N LYS A 294 1.70 2.95 -7.90
CA LYS A 294 1.36 2.50 -6.54
C LYS A 294 2.54 2.59 -5.58
N TYR A 295 3.78 2.50 -6.08
CA TYR A 295 4.97 2.62 -5.23
C TYR A 295 5.23 4.05 -4.75
N GLN A 296 4.54 5.06 -5.30
CA GLN A 296 4.55 6.42 -4.75
C GLN A 296 3.72 6.55 -3.46
N ILE A 297 3.06 5.48 -3.01
CA ILE A 297 2.12 5.51 -1.90
C ILE A 297 2.55 4.50 -0.84
N TYR A 298 2.48 4.91 0.43
CA TYR A 298 2.56 4.01 1.57
C TYR A 298 1.36 4.25 2.50
N PRO A 299 0.49 3.26 2.74
CA PRO A 299 -0.59 3.38 3.72
C PRO A 299 0.04 3.44 5.12
N ALA A 300 0.07 4.63 5.72
CA ALA A 300 0.81 4.87 6.96
C ALA A 300 -0.04 4.63 8.20
N TYR A 301 -1.30 5.08 8.17
CA TYR A 301 -2.22 4.96 9.28
C TYR A 301 -3.63 4.61 8.82
N ILE A 302 -4.36 3.96 9.71
CA ILE A 302 -5.81 3.90 9.67
C ILE A 302 -6.34 4.37 11.01
N PHE A 303 -7.38 5.20 11.00
CA PHE A 303 -8.02 5.66 12.23
C PHE A 303 -9.53 5.54 12.15
N GLU A 304 -10.12 5.35 13.32
CA GLU A 304 -11.57 5.33 13.54
C GLU A 304 -12.00 6.60 14.24
N TYR A 305 -13.09 7.20 13.77
CA TYR A 305 -13.59 8.46 14.28
C TYR A 305 -15.12 8.49 14.25
N GLN A 306 -15.72 9.36 15.06
CA GLN A 306 -17.16 9.51 15.19
C GLN A 306 -17.53 10.96 15.54
N PRO A 307 -18.79 11.39 15.32
CA PRO A 307 -19.26 12.70 15.78
C PRO A 307 -19.08 12.85 17.29
N VAL A 308 -18.80 14.08 17.74
CA VAL A 308 -18.85 14.43 19.16
C VAL A 308 -20.30 14.35 19.62
N SER A 309 -20.57 13.52 20.63
CA SER A 309 -21.88 13.48 21.26
C SER A 309 -22.12 14.79 22.02
N HIS A 310 -23.02 15.63 21.53
CA HIS A 310 -23.56 16.71 22.34
C HIS A 310 -24.55 16.11 23.34
N CYS A 311 -24.18 16.07 24.62
CA CYS A 311 -25.13 15.76 25.68
C CYS A 311 -26.12 16.93 25.74
N VAL A 312 -27.31 16.74 25.17
CA VAL A 312 -28.43 17.67 25.38
C VAL A 312 -28.95 17.38 26.78
N VAL A 313 -28.55 18.20 27.76
CA VAL A 313 -29.22 18.22 29.06
C VAL A 313 -30.59 18.84 28.79
N MET A 314 -31.61 17.98 28.67
CA MET A 314 -33.02 18.39 28.57
C MET A 314 -33.58 18.75 29.95
#